data_AF-A0A1F4UH19-F1
#
_entry.id   AF-A0A1F4UH19-F1
#
_cell.length_a   1.000
_cell.length_b   1.000
_cell.length_c   1.000
_cell.angle_alpha   90.00
_cell.angle_beta   90.00
_cell.angle_gamma   90.00
#
_symmetry.space_group_name_H-M   'P 1'
#
loop_
_entity.id
_entity.type
_entity.pdbx_description
1 polymer ?
#
loop_
_entity_poly.entity_id
_entity_poly.type
_entity_poly.pdbx_seq_one_letter_code
_entity_poly.pdbx_strand_id
1 'polypeptide(L)'
;MPKKSIRAWKAFRRDKQGRLRFLFHPHAGTSIVPFGTWLEAKARWVANPGKKRRSNKRFRAGFHFFPHREDADKFEKLTEGKYIILPVLVSDVRPKPRTNVGSWLARRLYVPESERRRE
;
A
#
# COMPACT_ATOMS: atom_id res chain seq x y z
N MET A 1 18.38 2.56 -7.47
CA MET A 1 17.85 2.86 -6.11
C MET A 1 17.16 4.21 -6.15
N PRO A 2 15.93 4.36 -5.62
CA PRO A 2 15.26 5.67 -5.58
C PRO A 2 16.05 6.67 -4.71
N LYS A 3 16.18 7.93 -5.18
CA LYS A 3 17.04 8.95 -4.56
C LYS A 3 16.56 9.43 -3.17
N LYS A 4 15.27 9.25 -2.84
CA LYS A 4 14.67 9.54 -1.53
C LYS A 4 13.59 8.51 -1.22
N SER A 5 13.83 7.66 -0.23
CA SER A 5 12.82 6.72 0.30
C SER A 5 12.59 6.98 1.77
N ILE A 6 11.35 6.77 2.22
CA ILE A 6 10.97 6.84 3.63
C ILE A 6 10.54 5.47 4.14
N ARG A 7 10.74 5.23 5.44
CA ARG A 7 10.12 4.10 6.14
C ARG A 7 8.64 4.38 6.38
N ALA A 8 7.82 3.36 6.23
CA ALA A 8 6.38 3.42 6.34
C ALA A 8 5.82 2.05 6.73
N TRP A 9 4.51 1.97 6.90
CA TRP A 9 3.79 0.73 7.17
C TRP A 9 2.79 0.44 6.06
N LYS A 10 2.60 -0.82 5.72
CA LYS A 10 1.64 -1.24 4.70
C LYS A 10 0.90 -2.48 5.13
N ALA A 11 -0.42 -2.44 4.94
CA ALA A 11 -1.29 -3.59 5.11
C ALA A 11 -1.31 -4.48 3.85
N PHE A 12 -1.31 -5.79 4.10
CA PHE A 12 -1.31 -6.86 3.12
C PHE A 12 -2.36 -7.92 3.49
N ARG A 13 -2.81 -8.68 2.50
CA ARG A 13 -3.64 -9.88 2.70
C ARG A 13 -2.76 -11.10 2.80
N ARG A 14 -3.19 -12.10 3.56
CA ARG A 14 -2.64 -13.46 3.47
C ARG A 14 -3.58 -14.31 2.65
N ASP A 15 -3.06 -15.10 1.72
CA ASP A 15 -3.86 -16.13 1.05
C ASP A 15 -3.90 -17.44 1.86
N LYS A 16 -4.70 -18.41 1.39
CA LYS A 16 -4.84 -19.72 2.05
C LYS A 16 -3.53 -20.53 2.09
N GLN A 17 -2.57 -20.21 1.24
CA GLN A 17 -1.23 -20.82 1.22
C GLN A 17 -0.23 -20.03 2.05
N GLY A 18 -0.68 -19.04 2.82
CA GLY A 18 0.17 -18.25 3.70
C GLY A 18 0.92 -17.11 3.00
N ARG A 19 0.76 -16.92 1.69
CA ARG A 19 1.53 -15.92 0.91
C ARG A 19 0.93 -14.53 1.04
N LEU A 20 1.78 -13.52 1.11
CA LEU A 20 1.34 -12.12 1.09
C LEU A 20 0.82 -11.70 -0.28
N ARG A 21 -0.28 -10.94 -0.23
CA ARG A 21 -0.91 -10.32 -1.39
C ARG A 21 -1.23 -8.85 -1.15
N PHE A 22 -1.18 -8.06 -2.22
CA PHE A 22 -1.65 -6.68 -2.20
C PHE A 22 -3.16 -6.62 -1.95
N LEU A 23 -3.61 -5.63 -1.16
CA LEU A 23 -5.02 -5.37 -0.87
C LEU A 23 -5.84 -5.02 -2.12
N PHE A 24 -5.25 -4.27 -3.05
CA PHE A 24 -5.96 -3.67 -4.20
C PHE A 24 -5.13 -3.79 -5.46
N HIS A 25 -5.72 -4.40 -6.48
CA HIS A 25 -5.20 -4.67 -7.83
C HIS A 25 -3.83 -5.37 -7.91
N PRO A 26 -3.65 -6.29 -8.88
CA PRO A 26 -2.34 -6.86 -9.15
C PRO A 26 -1.37 -5.78 -9.64
N HIS A 27 -0.11 -5.88 -9.21
CA HIS A 27 0.98 -5.00 -9.59
C HIS A 27 2.00 -5.83 -10.38
N ALA A 28 2.50 -5.30 -11.51
CA ALA A 28 3.38 -6.04 -12.42
C ALA A 28 2.86 -7.44 -12.87
N GLY A 29 1.52 -7.63 -12.93
CA GLY A 29 0.92 -8.90 -13.35
C GLY A 29 0.75 -9.93 -12.23
N THR A 30 1.18 -9.64 -11.00
CA THR A 30 0.99 -10.51 -9.84
C THR A 30 0.31 -9.77 -8.69
N SER A 31 -0.52 -10.48 -7.94
CA SER A 31 -1.01 -9.99 -6.65
C SER A 31 -0.09 -10.37 -5.50
N ILE A 32 0.87 -11.27 -5.71
CA ILE A 32 1.82 -11.75 -4.71
C ILE A 32 2.86 -10.66 -4.47
N VAL A 33 3.25 -10.48 -3.21
CA VAL A 33 4.24 -9.48 -2.80
C VAL A 33 5.64 -10.10 -2.89
N PRO A 34 6.51 -9.66 -3.82
CA PRO A 34 7.91 -10.03 -3.78
C PRO A 34 8.65 -9.24 -2.70
N PHE A 35 9.59 -9.91 -2.04
CA PHE A 35 10.51 -9.31 -1.07
C PHE A 35 11.82 -8.91 -1.75
N GLY A 36 12.56 -7.98 -1.13
CA GLY A 36 13.90 -7.62 -1.60
C GLY A 36 13.92 -6.87 -2.94
N THR A 37 12.76 -6.45 -3.46
CA THR A 37 12.64 -5.86 -4.79
C THR A 37 11.80 -4.58 -4.76
N TRP A 38 12.25 -3.55 -5.49
CA TRP A 38 11.48 -2.33 -5.70
C TRP A 38 10.39 -2.57 -6.74
N LEU A 39 9.15 -2.28 -6.35
CA LEU A 39 7.99 -2.36 -7.20
C LEU A 39 7.52 -0.98 -7.59
N GLU A 40 7.04 -0.85 -8.82
CA GLU A 40 6.47 0.38 -9.33
C GLU A 40 4.98 0.21 -9.66
N ALA A 41 4.17 1.15 -9.18
CA ALA A 41 2.75 1.18 -9.46
C ALA A 41 2.52 1.57 -10.93
N LYS A 42 1.65 0.83 -11.63
CA LYS A 42 1.25 1.18 -13.00
C LYS A 42 0.65 2.60 -13.03
N ALA A 43 1.21 3.46 -13.85
CA ALA A 43 0.78 4.85 -13.99
C ALA A 43 -0.60 4.91 -14.67
N ARG A 44 -1.66 4.96 -13.88
CA ARG A 44 -3.04 5.16 -14.37
C ARG A 44 -3.81 6.14 -13.50
N TRP A 45 -4.79 6.78 -14.09
CA TRP A 45 -5.71 7.66 -13.38
C TRP A 45 -6.90 6.85 -12.86
N VAL A 46 -7.08 6.86 -11.54
CA VAL A 46 -8.13 6.13 -10.84
C VAL A 46 -9.19 7.13 -10.39
N ALA A 47 -10.46 6.78 -10.60
CA ALA A 47 -11.59 7.48 -10.00
C ALA A 47 -11.95 6.80 -8.68
N ASN A 48 -12.40 7.56 -7.69
CA ASN A 48 -12.85 6.97 -6.43
C ASN A 48 -14.11 6.12 -6.68
N PRO A 49 -14.11 4.82 -6.35
CA PRO A 49 -15.32 4.03 -6.38
C PRO A 49 -16.27 4.54 -5.29
N GLY A 50 -17.50 4.90 -5.66
CA GLY A 50 -18.56 5.31 -4.71
C GLY A 50 -19.13 6.72 -4.85
N LYS A 51 -18.72 7.54 -5.83
CA LYS A 51 -19.37 8.84 -6.09
C LYS A 51 -19.85 8.99 -7.53
N LYS A 52 -21.19 9.04 -7.71
CA LYS A 52 -21.84 9.44 -8.97
C LYS A 52 -21.59 10.93 -9.26
N ARG A 53 -21.02 11.19 -10.44
CA ARG A 53 -21.19 12.37 -11.32
C ARG A 53 -20.74 13.78 -10.91
N ARG A 54 -20.47 14.18 -9.64
CA ARG A 54 -20.15 15.61 -9.34
C ARG A 54 -18.74 15.98 -8.84
N SER A 55 -17.90 15.04 -8.42
CA SER A 55 -16.53 15.37 -7.94
C SER A 55 -15.47 14.37 -8.40
N ASN A 56 -15.43 14.11 -9.71
CA ASN A 56 -14.59 13.09 -10.32
C ASN A 56 -13.10 13.51 -10.40
N LYS A 57 -12.53 14.03 -9.31
CA LYS A 57 -11.09 14.34 -9.22
C LYS A 57 -10.33 13.03 -9.27
N ARG A 58 -9.91 12.65 -10.48
CA ARG A 58 -9.04 11.51 -10.73
C ARG A 58 -7.73 11.74 -10.01
N PHE A 59 -7.16 10.67 -9.48
CA PHE A 59 -5.82 10.71 -8.88
C PHE A 59 -4.95 9.62 -9.48
N ARG A 60 -3.63 9.82 -9.44
CA ARG A 60 -2.69 8.82 -9.92
C ARG A 60 -2.74 7.59 -9.00
N ALA A 61 -2.80 6.40 -9.57
CA ALA A 61 -2.68 5.14 -8.84
C ALA A 61 -1.34 5.06 -8.08
N GLY A 62 -1.36 4.40 -6.93
CA GLY A 62 -0.16 4.17 -6.12
C GLY A 62 -0.40 3.08 -5.09
N PHE A 63 0.69 2.64 -4.45
CA PHE A 63 0.63 1.75 -3.31
C PHE A 63 0.13 2.51 -2.09
N HIS A 64 -0.93 2.01 -1.47
CA HIS A 64 -1.42 2.52 -0.20
C HIS A 64 -0.41 2.17 0.90
N PHE A 65 -0.08 3.14 1.73
CA PHE A 65 0.78 2.98 2.91
C PHE A 65 0.36 3.96 4.00
N PHE A 66 0.84 3.74 5.22
CA PHE A 66 0.70 4.62 6.37
C PHE A 66 2.07 5.24 6.69
N PRO A 67 2.19 6.58 6.70
CA PRO A 67 3.44 7.24 7.03
C PRO A 67 3.81 7.13 8.51
N HIS A 68 2.82 6.86 9.37
CA HIS A 68 2.95 6.78 10.82
C HIS A 68 2.37 5.46 11.34
N ARG A 69 2.94 4.94 12.43
CA ARG A 69 2.55 3.63 12.98
C ARG A 69 1.15 3.68 13.57
N GLU A 70 0.80 4.80 14.20
CA GLU A 70 -0.47 5.04 14.87
C GLU A 70 -1.65 4.95 13.89
N ASP A 71 -1.46 5.37 12.64
CA ASP A 71 -2.49 5.24 11.59
C ASP A 71 -2.65 3.79 11.12
N ALA A 72 -1.56 3.02 11.13
CA ALA A 72 -1.59 1.59 10.84
C ALA A 72 -2.33 0.84 11.97
N ASP A 73 -2.08 1.17 13.23
CA ASP A 73 -2.73 0.56 14.38
C ASP A 73 -4.24 0.89 14.43
N LYS A 74 -4.62 2.13 14.07
CA LYS A 74 -6.04 2.50 13.89
C LYS A 74 -6.69 1.65 12.80
N PHE A 75 -6.00 1.45 11.68
CA PHE A 75 -6.50 0.61 10.59
C PHE A 75 -6.62 -0.86 11.01
N GLU A 76 -5.66 -1.38 11.76
CA GLU A 76 -5.72 -2.74 12.32
C GLU A 76 -6.95 -2.93 13.21
N LYS A 77 -7.21 -1.99 14.13
CA LYS A 77 -8.41 -1.99 14.99
C LYS A 77 -9.70 -1.96 14.17
N LEU A 78 -9.79 -1.06 13.19
CA LEU A 78 -10.95 -0.93 12.30
C LEU A 78 -11.20 -2.16 11.43
N THR A 79 -10.18 -2.98 11.22
CA THR A 79 -10.25 -4.18 10.37
C THR A 79 -10.15 -5.47 11.17
N GLU A 80 -10.21 -5.37 12.51
CA GLU A 80 -10.18 -6.49 13.45
C GLU A 80 -9.00 -7.45 13.18
N GLY A 81 -7.83 -6.89 12.85
CA GLY A 81 -6.62 -7.69 12.60
C GLY A 81 -6.65 -8.54 11.32
N LYS A 82 -7.60 -8.30 10.40
CA LYS A 82 -7.75 -9.07 9.16
C LYS A 82 -6.55 -8.99 8.20
N TYR A 83 -5.67 -8.01 8.38
CA TYR A 83 -4.56 -7.73 7.49
C TYR A 83 -3.23 -7.78 8.22
N ILE A 84 -2.19 -8.22 7.54
CA ILE A 84 -0.82 -8.19 8.06
C ILE A 84 -0.22 -6.82 7.74
N ILE A 85 0.28 -6.13 8.76
CA ILE A 85 0.93 -4.82 8.61
C ILE A 85 2.44 -5.01 8.75
N LEU A 86 3.20 -4.66 7.70
CA LEU A 86 4.66 -4.77 7.69
C LEU A 86 5.33 -3.41 7.48
N PRO A 87 6.55 -3.22 8.02
CA PRO A 87 7.39 -2.09 7.66
C PRO A 87 7.83 -2.22 6.19
N VAL A 88 7.80 -1.10 5.48
CA VAL A 88 8.17 -1.01 4.07
C VAL A 88 8.99 0.24 3.80
N LEU A 89 9.68 0.27 2.67
CA LEU A 89 10.26 1.48 2.11
C LEU A 89 9.39 1.95 0.94
N VAL A 90 9.14 3.26 0.88
CA VAL A 90 8.35 3.86 -0.19
C VAL A 90 9.04 5.08 -0.79
N SER A 91 8.73 5.38 -2.04
CA SER A 91 9.24 6.56 -2.74
C SER A 91 8.19 7.18 -3.68
N ASP A 92 8.40 8.45 -4.03
CA ASP A 92 7.47 9.31 -4.79
C ASP A 92 6.08 9.32 -4.14
N VAL A 93 6.05 9.76 -2.88
CA VAL A 93 4.87 9.73 -2.02
C VAL A 93 3.98 10.97 -2.23
N ARG A 94 2.68 10.79 -2.01
CA ARG A 94 1.69 11.87 -2.02
C ARG A 94 0.52 11.54 -1.09
N PRO A 95 -0.15 12.56 -0.53
CA PRO A 95 -1.39 12.33 0.20
C PRO A 95 -2.42 11.63 -0.68
N LYS A 96 -3.14 10.65 -0.12
CA LYS A 96 -4.31 10.10 -0.79
C LYS A 96 -5.44 11.12 -0.68
N PRO A 97 -6.10 11.51 -1.78
CA PRO A 97 -7.22 12.43 -1.69
C PRO A 97 -8.35 11.82 -0.87
N ARG A 98 -8.68 12.49 0.25
CA ARG A 98 -9.70 12.12 1.24
C ARG A 98 -9.50 10.71 1.79
N THR A 99 -8.76 10.61 2.89
CA THR A 99 -8.52 9.38 3.66
C THR A 99 -9.23 9.44 5.01
N ASN A 100 -9.86 8.35 5.42
CA ASN A 100 -10.48 8.24 6.76
C ASN A 100 -9.45 7.79 7.82
N VAL A 101 -8.30 7.29 7.39
CA VAL A 101 -7.33 6.57 8.24
C VAL A 101 -5.88 6.98 7.94
N GLY A 102 -5.65 8.24 7.56
CA GLY A 102 -4.27 8.75 7.38
C GLY A 102 -3.45 8.11 6.25
N SER A 103 -4.01 7.23 5.41
CA SER A 103 -3.29 6.56 4.32
C SER A 103 -2.79 7.52 3.21
N TRP A 104 -1.60 7.22 2.68
CA TRP A 104 -0.92 7.91 1.58
C TRP A 104 -0.71 6.97 0.38
N LEU A 105 -0.29 7.54 -0.76
CA LEU A 105 0.02 6.80 -1.98
C LEU A 105 1.49 6.96 -2.35
N ALA A 106 2.17 5.85 -2.62
CA ALA A 106 3.52 5.82 -3.14
C ALA A 106 3.54 5.33 -4.59
N ARG A 107 4.40 5.88 -5.45
CA ARG A 107 4.64 5.28 -6.77
C ARG A 107 5.45 3.99 -6.64
N ARG A 108 6.40 3.96 -5.69
CA ARG A 108 7.32 2.84 -5.51
C ARG A 108 7.25 2.28 -4.10
N LEU A 109 7.37 0.96 -4.01
CA LEU A 109 7.28 0.20 -2.76
C LEU A 109 8.37 -0.88 -2.74
N TYR A 110 8.98 -1.08 -1.59
CA TYR A 110 9.93 -2.16 -1.33
C TYR A 110 9.59 -2.79 0.01
N VAL A 111 9.44 -4.12 0.01
CA VAL A 111 9.25 -4.91 1.22
C VAL A 111 10.60 -5.57 1.55
N PRO A 112 11.23 -5.25 2.69
CA PRO A 112 12.54 -5.80 3.03
C PRO A 112 12.55 -7.33 3.16
N GLU A 113 13.64 -7.97 2.72
CA GLU A 113 13.81 -9.43 2.83
C GLU A 113 13.78 -9.93 4.29
N SER A 114 14.16 -9.07 5.24
CA SER A 114 14.05 -9.34 6.68
C SER A 114 12.62 -9.68 7.10
N GLU A 115 11.62 -9.14 6.41
CA GLU A 115 10.23 -9.36 6.75
C GLU A 115 9.75 -10.75 6.31
N ARG A 116 10.38 -11.39 5.32
CA ARG A 116 10.04 -12.76 4.91
C ARG A 116 10.24 -13.77 6.05
N ARG A 117 11.22 -13.55 6.93
CA ARG A 117 11.55 -14.44 8.04
C ARG A 117 10.77 -14.13 9.32
N ARG A 118 10.03 -13.02 9.34
CA ARG A 118 9.14 -12.63 10.44
C ARG A 118 7.70 -13.13 10.21
N GLU A 119 7.46 -13.78 9.06
CA GLU A 119 6.21 -14.48 8.68
C GLU A 119 6.12 -15.90 9.26
#